data_AF-A0A7L0DQA7-F1
#
_entry.id   AF-A0A7L0DQA7-F1
#
_cell.length_a   1.000
_cell.length_b   1.000
_cell.length_c   1.000
_cell.angle_alpha   90.00
_cell.angle_beta   90.00
_cell.angle_gamma   90.00
#
_symmetry.space_group_name_H-M   'P 1'
#
loop_
_entity.id
_entity.type
_entity.pdbx_description
1 polymer ?
#
loop_
_entity_poly.entity_id
_entity_poly.type
_entity_poly.pdbx_seq_one_letter_code
_entity_poly.pdbx_strand_id
1 'polypeptide(L)'
;PCPLCLPQYGLVFDAGSTHTALYIYQWPADKENGTGIVSQVEACTVAGPGISSYADDPAGAGASLKPCLDKAMQIVPAEQQRDTPTYLGATAGMRLLREQNSTKAEQVFAEVAKAIGRYPVDFRGARILTGNEEGSFGWITVNYLLETLVKFSFAERWEHPQDTEVLGALDLGGASTQITFQPGVTIEDKNTSVFFRLYGTDYPLYTHSYLCYGQTQALKMLLANLHKDSPSPQQISHPCYPRGYQENVTTADLYNSPCVRAPSRAKPAQVLTVTGTGDPAACSTAVRKLFNSSCGVHRTCGFNGVYQPPVRGQFFVRS
;
A
#
# COMPACT_ATOMS: atom_id res chain seq x y z
N PRO A 1 -25.30 10.00 21.55
CA PRO A 1 -25.70 9.54 20.21
C PRO A 1 -27.15 9.93 19.89
N CYS A 2 -27.36 10.76 18.87
CA CYS A 2 -28.67 11.11 18.34
C CYS A 2 -29.31 9.89 17.64
N PRO A 3 -30.40 9.27 18.16
CA PRO A 3 -31.01 8.08 17.58
C PRO A 3 -31.74 8.34 16.24
N LEU A 4 -31.97 9.62 15.92
CA LEU A 4 -32.75 10.09 14.77
C LEU A 4 -31.87 10.67 13.65
N CYS A 5 -30.55 10.71 13.84
CA CYS A 5 -29.64 11.28 12.87
C CYS A 5 -29.24 10.20 11.87
N LEU A 6 -29.51 10.44 10.59
CA LEU A 6 -29.09 9.54 9.51
C LEU A 6 -27.56 9.41 9.52
N PRO A 7 -27.00 8.20 9.34
CA PRO A 7 -25.57 8.00 9.26
C PRO A 7 -25.00 8.76 8.05
N GLN A 8 -23.79 9.29 8.17
CA GLN A 8 -23.03 9.83 7.04
C GLN A 8 -22.23 8.71 6.39
N TYR A 9 -21.89 8.89 5.10
CA TYR A 9 -21.12 7.93 4.33
C TYR A 9 -19.81 8.53 3.84
N GLY A 10 -18.85 7.68 3.50
CA GLY A 10 -17.61 8.06 2.84
C GLY A 10 -17.07 6.95 1.95
N LEU A 11 -16.47 7.34 0.83
CA LEU A 11 -15.91 6.43 -0.16
C LEU A 11 -14.40 6.63 -0.27
N VAL A 12 -13.64 5.55 -0.17
CA VAL A 12 -12.18 5.58 -0.35
C VAL A 12 -11.77 4.51 -1.33
N PHE A 13 -11.17 4.93 -2.45
CA PHE A 13 -10.44 4.04 -3.32
C PHE A 13 -9.00 3.88 -2.82
N ASP A 14 -8.63 2.65 -2.49
CA ASP A 14 -7.25 2.22 -2.35
C ASP A 14 -6.75 1.71 -3.70
N ALA A 15 -5.95 2.52 -4.38
CA ALA A 15 -5.37 2.20 -5.67
C ALA A 15 -3.95 1.62 -5.48
N GLY A 16 -3.93 0.34 -5.12
CA GLY A 16 -2.74 -0.49 -4.97
C GLY A 16 -2.00 -0.74 -6.28
N SER A 17 -0.78 -1.31 -6.18
CA SER A 17 0.02 -1.65 -7.38
C SER A 17 -0.54 -2.84 -8.16
N THR A 18 -1.22 -3.76 -7.49
CA THR A 18 -1.73 -5.01 -8.10
C THR A 18 -3.24 -4.99 -8.34
N HIS A 19 -3.98 -4.20 -7.57
CA HIS A 19 -5.44 -4.10 -7.64
C HIS A 19 -5.89 -2.74 -7.12
N THR A 20 -7.17 -2.40 -7.37
CA THR A 20 -7.84 -1.26 -6.77
C THR A 20 -9.05 -1.75 -5.98
N ALA A 21 -9.31 -1.22 -4.79
CA ALA A 21 -10.49 -1.53 -4.00
C ALA A 21 -11.22 -0.26 -3.58
N LEU A 22 -12.55 -0.28 -3.64
CA LEU A 22 -13.41 0.75 -3.06
C LEU A 22 -13.92 0.27 -1.71
N TYR A 23 -13.73 1.10 -0.68
CA TYR A 23 -14.30 0.91 0.64
C TYR A 23 -15.40 1.92 0.89
N ILE A 24 -16.54 1.43 1.37
CA ILE A 24 -17.70 2.22 1.74
C ILE A 24 -17.79 2.22 3.26
N TYR A 25 -17.67 3.40 3.84
CA TYR A 25 -17.72 3.62 5.27
C TYR A 25 -18.98 4.39 5.65
N GLN A 26 -19.44 4.19 6.88
CA GLN A 26 -20.49 5.00 7.50
C GLN A 26 -20.11 5.40 8.93
N TRP A 27 -20.65 6.51 9.42
CA TRP A 27 -20.49 6.95 10.81
C TRP A 27 -21.70 7.77 11.29
N PRO A 28 -21.98 7.80 12.60
CA PRO A 28 -22.89 8.80 13.18
C PRO A 28 -22.35 10.21 12.95
N ALA A 29 -23.21 11.22 12.80
CA ALA A 29 -22.76 12.59 12.51
C ALA A 29 -21.81 13.19 13.57
N ASP A 30 -21.91 12.74 14.82
CA ASP A 30 -21.11 13.22 15.94
C ASP A 30 -19.69 12.61 15.93
N LYS A 31 -18.72 13.38 16.44
CA LYS A 31 -17.33 12.93 16.64
C LYS A 31 -17.06 12.65 18.11
N GLU A 32 -16.29 11.60 18.39
CA GLU A 32 -15.79 11.27 19.72
C GLU A 32 -14.42 11.94 19.93
N ASN A 33 -14.33 12.89 20.87
CA ASN A 33 -13.11 13.68 21.13
C ASN A 33 -12.44 14.25 19.86
N GLY A 34 -13.24 14.66 18.89
CA GLY A 34 -12.78 15.24 17.62
C GLY A 34 -12.43 14.22 16.53
N THR A 35 -12.55 12.91 16.79
CA THR A 35 -12.33 11.82 15.84
C THR A 35 -13.63 11.04 15.60
N GLY A 36 -13.92 10.67 14.34
CA GLY A 36 -15.15 9.94 14.01
C GLY A 36 -15.12 8.47 14.48
N ILE A 37 -16.29 7.91 14.75
CA ILE A 37 -16.48 6.46 14.95
C ILE A 37 -17.05 5.90 13.65
N VAL A 38 -16.24 5.13 12.93
CA VAL A 38 -16.51 4.67 11.57
C VAL A 38 -16.70 3.16 11.52
N SER A 39 -17.64 2.68 10.71
CA SER A 39 -17.80 1.25 10.38
C SER A 39 -17.74 1.06 8.88
N GLN A 40 -17.08 -0.01 8.42
CA GLN A 40 -17.15 -0.42 7.02
C GLN A 40 -18.51 -1.04 6.74
N VAL A 41 -19.20 -0.53 5.72
CA VAL A 41 -20.47 -1.07 5.22
C VAL A 41 -20.21 -2.17 4.21
N GLU A 42 -19.30 -1.92 3.28
CA GLU A 42 -19.03 -2.81 2.16
C GLU A 42 -17.66 -2.53 1.55
N ALA A 43 -17.09 -3.53 0.89
CA ALA A 43 -15.93 -3.38 0.02
C ALA A 43 -16.22 -3.89 -1.40
N CYS A 44 -15.59 -3.27 -2.40
CA CYS A 44 -15.68 -3.69 -3.79
C CYS A 44 -14.28 -3.74 -4.40
N THR A 45 -13.83 -4.93 -4.80
CA THR A 45 -12.58 -5.08 -5.56
C THR A 45 -12.85 -4.77 -7.02
N VAL A 46 -12.12 -3.80 -7.57
CA VAL A 46 -12.17 -3.46 -9.00
C VAL A 46 -11.56 -4.60 -9.80
N ALA A 47 -12.25 -5.03 -10.86
CA ALA A 47 -11.72 -6.05 -11.76
C ALA A 47 -10.53 -5.50 -12.56
N GLY A 48 -9.47 -6.30 -12.66
CA GLY A 48 -8.26 -5.94 -13.40
C GLY A 48 -7.10 -5.51 -12.48
N PRO A 49 -6.01 -4.99 -13.08
CA PRO A 49 -4.83 -4.60 -12.35
C PRO A 49 -5.01 -3.24 -11.62
N GLY A 50 -3.99 -2.86 -10.85
CA GLY A 50 -3.91 -1.52 -10.27
C GLY A 50 -3.85 -0.43 -11.34
N ILE A 51 -4.28 0.79 -11.00
CA ILE A 51 -4.41 1.90 -11.97
C ILE A 51 -3.10 2.24 -12.70
N SER A 52 -1.94 1.98 -12.11
CA SER A 52 -0.63 2.22 -12.74
C SER A 52 -0.38 1.34 -13.96
N SER A 53 -1.06 0.20 -14.09
CA SER A 53 -0.93 -0.69 -15.26
C SER A 53 -1.60 -0.14 -16.51
N TYR A 54 -2.43 0.90 -16.37
CA TYR A 54 -3.11 1.61 -17.47
C TYR A 54 -2.29 2.80 -18.00
N ALA A 55 -0.98 2.80 -17.79
CA ALA A 55 -0.09 3.88 -18.21
C ALA A 55 -0.13 4.17 -19.73
N ASP A 56 -0.46 3.14 -20.54
CA ASP A 56 -0.63 3.22 -21.99
C ASP A 56 -2.11 3.23 -22.43
N ASP A 57 -3.05 3.07 -21.50
CA ASP A 57 -4.49 3.22 -21.71
C ASP A 57 -5.16 3.93 -20.51
N PRO A 58 -4.90 5.24 -20.30
CA PRO A 58 -5.44 5.96 -19.14
C PRO A 58 -6.97 5.95 -19.03
N ALA A 59 -7.67 5.90 -20.17
CA ALA A 59 -9.13 5.82 -20.19
C ALA A 59 -9.64 4.51 -19.58
N GLY A 60 -8.91 3.41 -19.77
CA GLY A 60 -9.14 2.12 -19.12
C GLY A 60 -9.10 2.21 -17.59
N ALA A 61 -8.20 3.03 -17.02
CA ALA A 61 -8.12 3.22 -15.57
C ALA A 61 -9.43 3.80 -15.01
N GLY A 62 -9.94 4.87 -15.61
CA GLY A 62 -11.22 5.46 -15.20
C GLY A 62 -12.41 4.54 -15.44
N ALA A 63 -12.43 3.83 -16.57
CA ALA A 63 -13.50 2.87 -16.89
C ALA A 63 -13.56 1.70 -15.89
N SER A 64 -12.41 1.24 -15.40
CA SER A 64 -12.32 0.14 -14.44
C SER A 64 -13.07 0.41 -13.12
N LEU A 65 -13.16 1.69 -12.69
CA LEU A 65 -13.77 2.05 -11.41
C LEU A 65 -15.30 2.01 -11.41
N LYS A 66 -15.92 2.09 -12.60
CA LYS A 66 -17.38 2.25 -12.75
C LYS A 66 -18.20 1.17 -12.04
N PRO A 67 -17.89 -0.15 -12.15
CA PRO A 67 -18.71 -1.17 -11.49
C PRO A 67 -18.77 -1.00 -9.97
N CYS A 68 -17.66 -0.59 -9.34
CA CYS A 68 -17.64 -0.34 -7.90
C CYS A 68 -18.34 0.98 -7.52
N LEU A 69 -18.24 2.02 -8.36
CA LEU A 69 -19.00 3.25 -8.17
C LEU A 69 -20.51 3.00 -8.30
N ASP A 70 -20.94 2.22 -9.30
CA ASP A 70 -22.34 1.81 -9.48
C ASP A 70 -22.86 1.05 -8.25
N LYS A 71 -22.06 0.12 -7.71
CA LYS A 71 -22.38 -0.59 -6.47
C LYS A 71 -22.52 0.38 -5.28
N ALA A 72 -21.63 1.36 -5.16
CA ALA A 72 -21.70 2.35 -4.09
C ALA A 72 -22.97 3.20 -4.16
N MET A 73 -23.43 3.56 -5.37
CA MET A 73 -24.68 4.33 -5.54
C MET A 73 -25.94 3.52 -5.20
N GLN A 74 -25.87 2.19 -5.15
CA GLN A 74 -26.96 1.34 -4.67
C GLN A 74 -27.00 1.26 -3.14
N ILE A 75 -25.89 1.57 -2.46
CA ILE A 75 -25.75 1.47 -1.00
C ILE A 75 -25.99 2.82 -0.34
N VAL A 76 -25.41 3.89 -0.89
CA VAL A 76 -25.54 5.25 -0.35
C VAL A 76 -26.92 5.83 -0.74
N PRO A 77 -27.75 6.27 0.23
CA PRO A 77 -29.05 6.88 -0.04
C PRO A 77 -28.93 8.07 -1.00
N ALA A 78 -29.86 8.19 -1.95
CA ALA A 78 -29.79 9.17 -3.05
C ALA A 78 -29.65 10.62 -2.55
N GLU A 79 -30.32 10.93 -1.44
CA GLU A 79 -30.28 12.23 -0.77
C GLU A 79 -28.93 12.54 -0.11
N GLN A 80 -28.09 11.55 0.16
CA GLN A 80 -26.77 11.70 0.78
C GLN A 80 -25.60 11.55 -0.20
N GLN A 81 -25.85 11.07 -1.42
CA GLN A 81 -24.79 10.79 -2.41
C GLN A 81 -23.93 12.04 -2.67
N ARG A 82 -24.55 13.19 -2.93
CA ARG A 82 -23.83 14.44 -3.28
C ARG A 82 -22.97 14.99 -2.15
N ASP A 83 -23.29 14.63 -0.92
CA ASP A 83 -22.55 15.04 0.27
C ASP A 83 -21.53 13.97 0.72
N THR A 84 -21.48 12.82 0.06
CA THR A 84 -20.61 11.71 0.41
C THR A 84 -19.18 11.97 -0.06
N PRO A 85 -18.23 12.28 0.84
CA PRO A 85 -16.85 12.52 0.47
C PRO A 85 -16.22 11.28 -0.16
N THR A 86 -15.63 11.48 -1.33
CA THR A 86 -14.99 10.42 -2.12
C THR A 86 -13.54 10.78 -2.39
N TYR A 87 -12.63 9.86 -2.05
CA TYR A 87 -11.19 10.02 -2.24
C TYR A 87 -10.62 8.85 -3.01
N LEU A 88 -9.51 9.09 -3.73
CA LEU A 88 -8.65 8.02 -4.23
C LEU A 88 -7.22 8.24 -3.75
N GLY A 89 -6.69 7.26 -3.03
CA GLY A 89 -5.29 7.20 -2.61
C GLY A 89 -4.56 6.13 -3.41
N ALA A 90 -3.58 6.53 -4.21
CA ALA A 90 -2.72 5.59 -4.92
C ALA A 90 -1.39 5.39 -4.19
N THR A 91 -0.88 4.17 -4.20
CA THR A 91 0.30 3.77 -3.39
C THR A 91 1.55 3.58 -4.27
N ALA A 92 2.41 2.60 -3.95
CA ALA A 92 3.70 2.39 -4.59
C ALA A 92 3.65 2.19 -6.11
N GLY A 93 2.58 1.60 -6.66
CA GLY A 93 2.46 1.41 -8.11
C GLY A 93 2.51 2.74 -8.88
N MET A 94 1.73 3.72 -8.41
CA MET A 94 1.75 5.07 -8.99
C MET A 94 3.00 5.87 -8.62
N ARG A 95 3.63 5.62 -7.45
CA ARG A 95 4.95 6.19 -7.12
C ARG A 95 5.99 5.78 -8.17
N LEU A 96 6.05 4.49 -8.52
CA LEU A 96 6.95 3.96 -9.55
C LEU A 96 6.61 4.50 -10.95
N LEU A 97 5.32 4.54 -11.32
CA LEU A 97 4.92 5.10 -12.61
C LEU A 97 5.31 6.57 -12.73
N ARG A 98 5.10 7.39 -11.69
CA ARG A 98 5.49 8.80 -11.70
C ARG A 98 7.00 8.98 -11.84
N GLU A 99 7.79 8.15 -11.19
CA GLU A 99 9.26 8.15 -11.32
C GLU A 99 9.70 7.78 -12.75
N GLN A 100 9.01 6.82 -13.37
CA GLN A 100 9.31 6.39 -14.73
C GLN A 100 8.84 7.40 -15.80
N ASN A 101 7.63 7.95 -15.64
CA ASN A 101 7.00 8.89 -16.55
C ASN A 101 5.88 9.66 -15.83
N SER A 102 6.18 10.88 -15.39
CA SER A 102 5.23 11.74 -14.66
C SER A 102 3.98 12.08 -15.47
N THR A 103 4.13 12.32 -16.78
CA THR A 103 3.01 12.65 -17.68
C THR A 103 2.01 11.50 -17.78
N LYS A 104 2.48 10.25 -17.90
CA LYS A 104 1.58 9.08 -17.89
C LYS A 104 0.85 8.93 -16.55
N ALA A 105 1.54 9.16 -15.43
CA ALA A 105 0.91 9.13 -14.11
C ALA A 105 -0.20 10.19 -13.98
N GLU A 106 0.04 11.42 -14.47
CA GLU A 106 -0.94 12.50 -14.49
C GLU A 106 -2.14 12.19 -15.38
N GLN A 107 -1.92 11.59 -16.57
CA GLN A 107 -2.99 11.18 -17.48
C GLN A 107 -3.91 10.11 -16.85
N VAL A 108 -3.34 9.12 -16.16
CA VAL A 108 -4.12 8.10 -15.43
C VAL A 108 -5.01 8.77 -14.37
N PHE A 109 -4.46 9.71 -13.60
CA PHE A 109 -5.25 10.45 -12.61
C PHE A 109 -6.32 11.36 -13.22
N ALA A 110 -6.05 11.99 -14.35
CA ALA A 110 -7.05 12.81 -15.04
C ALA A 110 -8.27 11.98 -15.44
N GLU A 111 -8.08 10.79 -16.00
CA GLU A 111 -9.19 9.92 -16.40
C GLU A 111 -9.90 9.27 -15.20
N VAL A 112 -9.17 8.94 -14.13
CA VAL A 112 -9.76 8.49 -12.85
C VAL A 112 -10.62 9.59 -12.23
N ALA A 113 -10.10 10.82 -12.12
CA ALA A 113 -10.82 11.97 -11.57
C ALA A 113 -12.08 12.28 -12.37
N LYS A 114 -11.97 12.24 -13.70
CA LYS A 114 -13.10 12.40 -14.63
C LYS A 114 -14.15 11.29 -14.48
N ALA A 115 -13.73 10.04 -14.27
CA ALA A 115 -14.66 8.94 -14.06
C ALA A 115 -15.44 9.09 -12.75
N ILE A 116 -14.75 9.38 -11.63
CA ILE A 116 -15.40 9.57 -10.32
C ILE A 116 -16.29 10.82 -10.35
N GLY A 117 -15.83 11.93 -10.93
CA GLY A 117 -16.58 13.18 -11.03
C GLY A 117 -17.86 13.13 -11.89
N ARG A 118 -18.11 12.02 -12.60
CA ARG A 118 -19.39 11.78 -13.30
C ARG A 118 -20.48 11.21 -12.38
N TYR A 119 -20.10 10.72 -11.21
CA TYR A 119 -21.03 10.23 -10.19
C TYR A 119 -21.48 11.37 -9.28
N PRO A 120 -22.67 11.28 -8.68
CA PRO A 120 -23.22 12.32 -7.81
C PRO A 120 -22.57 12.28 -6.43
N VAL A 121 -21.24 12.40 -6.34
CA VAL A 121 -20.47 12.33 -5.08
C VAL A 121 -19.66 13.61 -4.83
N ASP A 122 -19.31 13.88 -3.58
CA ASP A 122 -18.35 14.93 -3.21
C ASP A 122 -16.92 14.42 -3.46
N PHE A 123 -16.48 14.46 -4.72
CA PHE A 123 -15.13 14.02 -5.08
C PHE A 123 -14.08 15.05 -4.64
N ARG A 124 -13.28 14.67 -3.62
CA ARG A 124 -12.26 15.53 -3.00
C ARG A 124 -10.85 15.33 -3.54
N GLY A 125 -10.71 14.48 -4.56
CA GLY A 125 -9.49 14.34 -5.33
C GLY A 125 -8.84 12.96 -5.28
N ALA A 126 -7.93 12.77 -6.22
CA ALA A 126 -7.04 11.62 -6.32
C ALA A 126 -5.60 12.05 -6.04
N ARG A 127 -4.87 11.31 -5.20
CA ARG A 127 -3.49 11.64 -4.83
C ARG A 127 -2.60 10.40 -4.71
N ILE A 128 -1.31 10.56 -4.96
CA ILE A 128 -0.31 9.55 -4.62
C ILE A 128 0.09 9.74 -3.16
N LEU A 129 -0.18 8.75 -2.33
CA LEU A 129 0.23 8.75 -0.94
C LEU A 129 1.76 8.70 -0.84
N THR A 130 2.31 9.44 0.10
CA THR A 130 3.69 9.19 0.54
C THR A 130 3.75 7.85 1.26
N GLY A 131 4.94 7.26 1.31
CA GLY A 131 5.13 5.99 2.01
C GLY A 131 4.78 6.05 3.50
N ASN A 132 5.05 7.20 4.13
CA ASN A 132 4.74 7.44 5.54
C ASN A 132 3.24 7.59 5.78
N GLU A 133 2.51 8.26 4.87
CA GLU A 133 1.04 8.33 4.95
C GLU A 133 0.41 6.95 4.81
N GLU A 134 0.84 6.17 3.82
CA GLU A 134 0.36 4.79 3.61
C GLU A 134 0.60 3.92 4.86
N GLY A 135 1.82 3.95 5.40
CA GLY A 135 2.16 3.20 6.61
C GLY A 135 1.40 3.66 7.85
N SER A 136 1.19 4.96 8.01
CA SER A 136 0.48 5.50 9.18
C SER A 136 -1.03 5.32 9.13
N PHE A 137 -1.66 5.46 7.97
CA PHE A 137 -3.08 5.14 7.82
C PHE A 137 -3.34 3.66 8.07
N GLY A 138 -2.46 2.77 7.60
CA GLY A 138 -2.53 1.34 7.92
C GLY A 138 -2.45 1.07 9.43
N TRP A 139 -1.57 1.78 10.15
CA TRP A 139 -1.46 1.68 11.60
C TRP A 139 -2.72 2.17 12.33
N ILE A 140 -3.34 3.26 11.88
CA ILE A 140 -4.61 3.75 12.42
C ILE A 140 -5.70 2.70 12.22
N THR A 141 -5.81 2.13 11.02
CA THR A 141 -6.81 1.09 10.73
C THR A 141 -6.66 -0.14 11.63
N VAL A 142 -5.43 -0.63 11.81
CA VAL A 142 -5.16 -1.79 12.71
C VAL A 142 -5.62 -1.49 14.12
N ASN A 143 -5.21 -0.35 14.68
CA ASN A 143 -5.49 -0.01 16.07
C ASN A 143 -6.94 0.44 16.31
N TYR A 144 -7.60 0.96 15.27
CA TYR A 144 -9.04 1.23 15.31
C TYR A 144 -9.85 -0.07 15.34
N LEU A 145 -9.55 -1.03 14.45
CA LEU A 145 -10.29 -2.30 14.35
C LEU A 145 -10.04 -3.23 15.54
N LEU A 146 -8.88 -3.15 16.17
CA LEU A 146 -8.56 -3.90 17.39
C LEU A 146 -9.04 -3.20 18.67
N GLU A 147 -9.79 -2.11 18.54
CA GLU A 147 -10.32 -1.30 19.65
C GLU A 147 -9.24 -0.79 20.62
N THR A 148 -7.99 -0.64 20.16
CA THR A 148 -6.88 -0.14 20.99
C THR A 148 -6.83 1.38 21.02
N LEU A 149 -7.38 2.06 20.00
CA LEU A 149 -7.56 3.52 19.99
C LEU A 149 -8.86 3.98 20.64
N VAL A 150 -9.92 3.18 20.52
CA VAL A 150 -11.26 3.53 21.01
C VAL A 150 -12.08 2.26 21.15
N LYS A 151 -12.88 2.17 22.22
CA LYS A 151 -13.73 1.01 22.50
C LYS A 151 -15.10 1.44 23.00
N PHE A 152 -16.14 0.67 22.68
CA PHE A 152 -17.47 0.87 23.25
C PHE A 152 -17.54 0.21 24.63
N SER A 153 -17.70 1.02 25.67
CA SER A 153 -17.76 0.58 27.07
C SER A 153 -19.12 -0.03 27.43
N PHE A 154 -19.15 -0.77 28.54
CA PHE A 154 -20.40 -1.26 29.14
C PHE A 154 -21.35 -0.15 29.58
N ALA A 155 -20.85 1.08 29.74
CA ALA A 155 -21.65 2.26 30.03
C ALA A 155 -22.27 2.90 28.78
N GLU A 156 -22.25 2.18 27.64
CA GLU A 156 -22.76 2.61 26.34
C GLU A 156 -22.12 3.92 25.83
N ARG A 157 -20.83 4.08 26.12
CA ARG A 157 -20.03 5.25 25.71
C ARG A 157 -18.74 4.80 25.05
N TRP A 158 -18.33 5.52 24.02
CA TRP A 158 -16.99 5.35 23.44
C TRP A 158 -15.96 5.95 24.39
N GLU A 159 -14.93 5.18 24.70
CA GLU A 159 -13.84 5.64 25.56
C GLU A 159 -12.49 5.15 25.03
N HIS A 160 -11.44 5.91 25.34
CA HIS A 160 -10.06 5.49 25.10
C HIS A 160 -9.67 4.44 26.16
N PRO A 161 -9.25 3.23 25.77
CA PRO A 161 -8.85 2.20 26.74
C PRO A 161 -7.65 2.67 27.58
N GLN A 162 -7.77 2.67 28.91
CA GLN A 162 -6.73 3.27 29.78
C GLN A 162 -5.46 2.43 29.96
N ASP A 163 -5.42 1.17 29.52
CA ASP A 163 -4.26 0.27 29.70
C ASP A 163 -4.01 -0.64 28.48
N THR A 164 -4.30 -0.15 27.27
CA THR A 164 -4.12 -0.95 26.05
C THR A 164 -2.92 -0.47 25.25
N GLU A 165 -1.93 -1.36 25.06
CA GLU A 165 -0.79 -1.09 24.19
C GLU A 165 -1.24 -1.14 22.73
N VAL A 166 -0.98 -0.07 21.98
CA VAL A 166 -1.18 -0.03 20.54
C VAL A 166 -0.22 -0.98 19.83
N LEU A 167 -0.69 -1.63 18.79
CA LEU A 167 0.10 -2.55 17.98
C LEU A 167 0.87 -1.77 16.91
N GLY A 168 2.06 -2.27 16.56
CA GLY A 168 2.70 -1.93 15.29
C GLY A 168 1.95 -2.53 14.11
N ALA A 169 2.17 -1.99 12.92
CA ALA A 169 1.62 -2.48 11.66
C ALA A 169 2.76 -2.77 10.68
N LEU A 170 2.70 -3.96 10.09
CA LEU A 170 3.53 -4.36 8.95
C LEU A 170 2.60 -4.54 7.74
N ASP A 171 2.92 -3.87 6.64
CA ASP A 171 2.15 -3.96 5.40
C ASP A 171 3.05 -4.47 4.26
N LEU A 172 2.64 -5.52 3.55
CA LEU A 172 3.35 -6.06 2.39
C LEU A 172 2.50 -5.97 1.13
N GLY A 173 2.61 -4.83 0.44
CA GLY A 173 2.01 -4.63 -0.87
C GLY A 173 2.83 -5.26 -2.01
N GLY A 174 2.37 -5.05 -3.25
CA GLY A 174 3.07 -5.55 -4.44
C GLY A 174 4.35 -4.78 -4.79
N ALA A 175 4.39 -3.46 -4.52
CA ALA A 175 5.50 -2.59 -4.91
C ALA A 175 6.26 -1.92 -3.76
N SER A 176 5.75 -1.92 -2.54
CA SER A 176 6.47 -1.53 -1.33
C SER A 176 6.05 -2.37 -0.13
N THR A 177 6.82 -2.28 0.94
CA THR A 177 6.41 -2.75 2.27
C THR A 177 6.61 -1.64 3.29
N GLN A 178 5.78 -1.61 4.33
CA GLN A 178 5.76 -0.60 5.36
C GLN A 178 5.94 -1.22 6.73
N ILE A 179 6.58 -0.47 7.61
CA ILE A 179 6.64 -0.71 9.04
C ILE A 179 6.25 0.57 9.76
N THR A 180 5.27 0.49 10.65
CA THR A 180 4.81 1.62 11.46
C THR A 180 4.55 1.17 12.89
N PHE A 181 5.10 1.87 13.88
CA PHE A 181 4.84 1.57 15.30
C PHE A 181 5.16 2.77 16.18
N GLN A 182 4.66 2.76 17.41
CA GLN A 182 5.04 3.73 18.44
C GLN A 182 6.32 3.25 19.15
N PRO A 183 7.47 3.92 18.99
CA PRO A 183 8.72 3.49 19.62
C PRO A 183 8.75 3.86 21.10
N GLY A 184 9.51 3.10 21.89
CA GLY A 184 9.79 3.41 23.31
C GLY A 184 10.92 4.42 23.52
N VAL A 185 11.45 4.99 22.44
CA VAL A 185 12.58 5.94 22.41
C VAL A 185 12.23 7.13 21.51
N THR A 186 12.96 8.23 21.65
CA THR A 186 12.83 9.36 20.73
C THR A 186 13.24 8.96 19.31
N ILE A 187 12.43 9.37 18.33
CA ILE A 187 12.72 9.17 16.91
C ILE A 187 13.79 10.17 16.49
N GLU A 188 14.96 9.68 16.10
CA GLU A 188 16.11 10.53 15.73
C GLU A 188 15.95 11.13 14.33
N ASP A 189 15.45 10.34 13.37
CA ASP A 189 15.16 10.81 12.01
C ASP A 189 13.73 11.34 11.89
N LYS A 190 13.59 12.67 11.90
CA LYS A 190 12.30 13.36 11.77
C LYS A 190 11.55 13.01 10.47
N ASN A 191 12.24 12.60 9.40
CA ASN A 191 11.58 12.18 8.16
C ASN A 191 10.86 10.82 8.30
N THR A 192 11.16 10.07 9.36
CA THR A 192 10.48 8.81 9.71
C THR A 192 9.48 8.99 10.85
N SER A 193 9.30 10.22 11.34
CA SER A 193 8.37 10.54 12.42
C SER A 193 7.06 11.07 11.84
N VAL A 194 5.94 10.53 12.31
CA VAL A 194 4.61 11.08 12.07
C VAL A 194 3.90 11.26 13.42
N PHE A 195 3.08 12.29 13.52
CA PHE A 195 2.34 12.61 14.73
C PHE A 195 0.84 12.69 14.43
N PHE A 196 0.03 11.98 15.23
CA PHE A 196 -1.42 12.10 15.18
C PHE A 196 -1.98 12.42 16.57
N ARG A 197 -3.09 13.16 16.58
CA ARG A 197 -3.95 13.26 17.77
C ARG A 197 -5.26 12.54 17.46
N LEU A 198 -5.49 11.40 18.13
CA LEU A 198 -6.65 10.53 17.89
C LEU A 198 -7.39 10.33 19.22
N TYR A 199 -8.69 10.60 19.23
CA TYR A 199 -9.55 10.46 20.42
C TYR A 199 -9.04 11.19 21.67
N GLY A 200 -8.32 12.30 21.47
CA GLY A 200 -7.73 13.11 22.55
C GLY A 200 -6.29 12.74 22.94
N THR A 201 -5.73 11.64 22.40
CA THR A 201 -4.39 11.14 22.70
C THR A 201 -3.40 11.43 21.57
N ASP A 202 -2.20 11.85 21.93
CA ASP A 202 -1.11 12.15 21.01
C ASP A 202 -0.23 10.91 20.76
N TYR A 203 -0.04 10.55 19.49
CA TYR A 203 0.69 9.36 19.04
C TYR A 203 1.89 9.75 18.18
N PRO A 204 3.13 9.74 18.73
CA PRO A 204 4.34 9.82 17.95
C PRO A 204 4.67 8.44 17.37
N LEU A 205 4.64 8.33 16.04
CA LEU A 205 4.86 7.08 15.32
C LEU A 205 6.15 7.14 14.52
N TYR A 206 6.93 6.06 14.58
CA TYR A 206 7.91 5.76 13.55
C TYR A 206 7.18 5.11 12.38
N THR A 207 7.47 5.55 11.16
CA THR A 207 7.00 4.91 9.94
C THR A 207 8.06 4.97 8.85
N HIS A 208 8.16 3.89 8.08
CA HIS A 208 8.98 3.86 6.89
C HIS A 208 8.36 2.96 5.82
N SER A 209 8.54 3.34 4.56
CA SER A 209 8.11 2.57 3.38
C SER A 209 9.32 2.22 2.52
N TYR A 210 9.61 0.93 2.42
CA TYR A 210 10.63 0.40 1.54
C TYR A 210 10.05 0.21 0.14
N LEU A 211 10.13 1.26 -0.69
CA LEU A 211 9.80 1.19 -2.11
C LEU A 211 10.66 0.11 -2.79
N CYS A 212 10.08 -0.62 -3.76
CA CYS A 212 10.64 -1.79 -4.42
C CYS A 212 10.68 -3.08 -3.60
N TYR A 213 10.45 -3.03 -2.28
CA TYR A 213 10.44 -4.24 -1.43
C TYR A 213 9.06 -4.86 -1.21
N GLY A 214 8.07 -4.43 -2.00
CA GLY A 214 6.81 -5.18 -2.12
C GLY A 214 7.01 -6.49 -2.88
N GLN A 215 6.11 -7.45 -2.70
CA GLN A 215 6.28 -8.83 -3.17
C GLN A 215 6.61 -8.92 -4.67
N THR A 216 5.86 -8.22 -5.54
CA THR A 216 6.05 -8.26 -6.99
C THR A 216 7.39 -7.65 -7.42
N GLN A 217 7.77 -6.52 -6.82
CA GLN A 217 9.02 -5.84 -7.16
C GLN A 217 10.24 -6.57 -6.58
N ALA A 218 10.13 -7.13 -5.36
CA ALA A 218 11.17 -7.96 -4.77
C ALA A 218 11.44 -9.24 -5.60
N LEU A 219 10.39 -9.90 -6.10
CA LEU A 219 10.52 -11.02 -7.01
C LEU A 219 11.20 -10.61 -8.33
N LYS A 220 10.84 -9.44 -8.88
CA LYS A 220 11.48 -8.89 -10.08
C LYS A 220 12.97 -8.57 -9.84
N MET A 221 13.32 -8.00 -8.70
CA MET A 221 14.71 -7.76 -8.30
C MET A 221 15.49 -9.08 -8.15
N LEU A 222 14.90 -10.09 -7.52
CA LEU A 222 15.49 -11.43 -7.40
C LEU A 222 15.76 -12.03 -8.78
N LEU A 223 14.77 -12.03 -9.66
CA LEU A 223 14.88 -12.57 -11.00
C LEU A 223 15.95 -11.83 -11.83
N ALA A 224 16.03 -10.50 -11.70
CA ALA A 224 17.06 -9.69 -12.34
C ALA A 224 18.48 -9.99 -11.82
N ASN A 225 18.64 -10.23 -10.52
CA ASN A 225 19.93 -10.64 -9.95
C ASN A 225 20.34 -12.04 -10.42
N LEU A 226 19.41 -13.00 -10.44
CA LEU A 226 19.66 -14.34 -10.96
C LEU A 226 20.00 -14.33 -12.45
N HIS A 227 19.38 -13.44 -13.23
CA HIS A 227 19.73 -13.25 -14.64
C HIS A 227 21.17 -12.74 -14.81
N LYS A 228 21.60 -11.79 -13.98
CA LYS A 228 22.98 -11.28 -14.01
C LYS A 228 24.02 -12.33 -13.62
N ASP A 229 23.69 -13.17 -12.64
CA ASP A 229 24.55 -14.24 -12.16
C ASP A 229 24.51 -15.48 -13.09
N SER A 230 23.62 -15.51 -14.09
CA SER A 230 23.45 -16.66 -14.97
C SER A 230 24.62 -16.82 -15.96
N PRO A 231 25.16 -18.05 -16.13
CA PRO A 231 26.18 -18.31 -17.14
C PRO A 231 25.63 -18.26 -18.58
N SER A 232 24.32 -18.39 -18.77
CA SER A 232 23.65 -18.33 -20.08
C SER A 232 22.77 -17.08 -20.17
N PRO A 233 22.92 -16.25 -21.22
CA PRO A 233 22.16 -15.00 -21.35
C PRO A 233 20.66 -15.20 -21.62
N GLN A 234 20.20 -16.44 -21.82
CA GLN A 234 18.81 -16.78 -22.16
C GLN A 234 18.14 -17.67 -21.11
N GLN A 235 18.88 -18.17 -20.12
CA GLN A 235 18.34 -19.08 -19.11
C GLN A 235 18.53 -18.48 -17.72
N ILE A 236 17.54 -18.66 -16.85
CA ILE A 236 17.62 -18.26 -15.45
C ILE A 236 17.27 -19.46 -14.58
N SER A 237 18.21 -19.87 -13.74
CA SER A 237 17.97 -20.90 -12.72
C SER A 237 17.38 -20.24 -11.48
N HIS A 238 16.15 -20.60 -11.10
CA HIS A 238 15.41 -19.96 -10.03
C HIS A 238 15.27 -20.87 -8.80
N PRO A 239 16.07 -20.68 -7.73
CA PRO A 239 16.07 -21.58 -6.58
C PRO A 239 14.78 -21.56 -5.77
N CYS A 240 14.07 -20.43 -5.75
CA CYS A 240 12.81 -20.32 -5.01
C CYS A 240 11.59 -20.89 -5.74
N TYR A 241 11.70 -21.18 -7.04
CA TYR A 241 10.59 -21.76 -7.79
C TYR A 241 10.59 -23.29 -7.63
N PRO A 242 9.41 -23.94 -7.68
CA PRO A 242 9.32 -25.40 -7.60
C PRO A 242 10.16 -26.07 -8.68
N ARG A 243 10.77 -27.21 -8.35
CA ARG A 243 11.59 -27.97 -9.30
C ARG A 243 10.77 -28.35 -10.53
N GLY A 244 11.28 -28.03 -11.72
CA GLY A 244 10.63 -28.36 -13.00
C GLY A 244 9.60 -27.34 -13.46
N TYR A 245 9.26 -26.33 -12.64
CA TYR A 245 8.49 -25.18 -13.11
C TYR A 245 9.27 -24.43 -14.19
N GLN A 246 8.60 -24.05 -15.27
CA GLN A 246 9.18 -23.26 -16.33
C GLN A 246 8.24 -22.14 -16.75
N GLU A 247 8.82 -20.96 -16.96
CA GLU A 247 8.12 -19.82 -17.56
C GLU A 247 9.04 -19.06 -18.50
N ASN A 248 8.43 -18.35 -19.45
CA ASN A 248 9.14 -17.46 -20.35
C ASN A 248 8.84 -16.01 -19.96
N VAL A 249 9.89 -15.22 -19.79
CA VAL A 249 9.80 -13.78 -19.46
C VAL A 249 10.60 -13.01 -20.49
N THR A 250 10.11 -11.86 -20.95
CA THR A 250 10.88 -11.00 -21.85
C THR A 250 11.82 -10.10 -21.05
N THR A 251 12.96 -9.73 -21.61
CA THR A 251 13.83 -8.71 -20.97
C THR A 251 13.10 -7.37 -20.80
N ALA A 252 12.19 -7.00 -21.71
CA ALA A 252 11.34 -5.83 -21.55
C ALA A 252 10.52 -5.92 -20.26
N ASP A 253 9.82 -7.03 -20.01
CA ASP A 253 8.99 -7.21 -18.81
C ASP A 253 9.82 -7.30 -17.52
N LEU A 254 10.97 -7.97 -17.60
CA LEU A 254 11.88 -8.10 -16.46
C LEU A 254 12.42 -6.73 -16.04
N TYR A 255 12.75 -5.84 -17.00
CA TYR A 255 13.42 -4.57 -16.73
C TYR A 255 12.54 -3.32 -16.90
N ASN A 256 11.21 -3.46 -17.01
CA ASN A 256 10.27 -2.34 -17.16
C ASN A 256 9.96 -1.57 -15.85
N SER A 257 10.75 -1.73 -14.80
CA SER A 257 10.51 -1.11 -13.48
C SER A 257 11.73 -0.32 -13.01
N PRO A 258 11.56 0.86 -12.38
CA PRO A 258 12.65 1.60 -11.73
C PRO A 258 13.43 0.76 -10.69
N CYS A 259 12.80 -0.28 -10.14
CA CYS A 259 13.38 -1.16 -9.12
C CYS A 259 14.52 -2.06 -9.64
N VAL A 260 14.68 -2.17 -10.96
CA VAL A 260 15.68 -3.04 -11.59
C VAL A 260 16.41 -2.32 -12.70
N ARG A 261 17.73 -2.50 -12.73
CA ARG A 261 18.58 -1.90 -13.78
C ARG A 261 18.88 -2.93 -14.86
N ALA A 262 18.51 -2.60 -16.10
CA ALA A 262 18.83 -3.38 -17.28
C ALA A 262 20.36 -3.44 -17.52
N PRO A 263 20.90 -4.60 -17.89
CA PRO A 263 22.27 -4.70 -18.41
C PRO A 263 22.44 -3.86 -19.68
N SER A 264 23.58 -3.21 -19.86
CA SER A 264 23.85 -2.33 -21.02
C SER A 264 23.74 -3.02 -22.39
N ARG A 265 23.75 -4.36 -22.43
CA ARG A 265 23.65 -5.18 -23.65
C ARG A 265 22.30 -5.88 -23.83
N ALA A 266 21.33 -5.64 -22.95
CA ALA A 266 20.04 -6.31 -23.00
C ALA A 266 19.28 -5.91 -24.29
N LYS A 267 18.85 -6.91 -25.07
CA LYS A 267 18.00 -6.70 -26.25
C LYS A 267 16.53 -6.78 -25.82
N PRO A 268 15.70 -5.73 -25.98
CA PRO A 268 14.35 -5.65 -25.40
C PRO A 268 13.43 -6.84 -25.70
N ALA A 269 13.53 -7.44 -26.89
CA ALA A 269 12.70 -8.56 -27.32
C ALA A 269 13.28 -9.94 -27.00
N GLN A 270 14.37 -10.03 -26.24
CA GLN A 270 14.96 -11.32 -25.88
C GLN A 270 14.07 -12.05 -24.87
N VAL A 271 13.72 -13.29 -25.20
CA VAL A 271 13.00 -14.21 -24.31
C VAL A 271 14.00 -14.92 -23.41
N LEU A 272 13.68 -14.97 -22.12
CA LEU A 272 14.44 -15.65 -21.07
C LEU A 272 13.60 -16.81 -20.55
N THR A 273 14.17 -18.01 -20.52
CA THR A 273 13.53 -19.19 -19.94
C THR A 273 13.96 -19.32 -18.48
N VAL A 274 13.00 -19.16 -17.57
CA VAL A 274 13.19 -19.31 -16.13
C VAL A 274 12.86 -20.75 -15.76
N THR A 275 13.77 -21.45 -15.08
CA THR A 275 13.57 -22.84 -14.64
C THR A 275 13.73 -22.94 -13.13
N GLY A 276 12.71 -23.46 -12.46
CA GLY A 276 12.74 -23.69 -11.01
C GLY A 276 13.59 -24.89 -10.63
N THR A 277 14.41 -24.75 -9.59
CA THR A 277 15.26 -25.85 -9.08
C THR A 277 14.78 -26.43 -7.74
N GLY A 278 13.97 -25.68 -7.00
CA GLY A 278 13.43 -26.08 -5.70
C GLY A 278 14.51 -26.25 -4.62
N ASP A 279 15.37 -25.23 -4.44
CA ASP A 279 16.45 -25.24 -3.44
C ASP A 279 16.22 -24.13 -2.39
N PRO A 280 15.71 -24.48 -1.19
CA PRO A 280 15.43 -23.51 -0.13
C PRO A 280 16.67 -22.75 0.39
N ALA A 281 17.84 -23.40 0.44
CA ALA A 281 19.06 -22.79 0.97
C ALA A 281 19.63 -21.78 -0.03
N ALA A 282 19.68 -22.16 -1.32
CA ALA A 282 20.06 -21.24 -2.39
C ALA A 282 19.04 -20.09 -2.52
N CYS A 283 17.75 -20.37 -2.34
CA CYS A 283 16.70 -19.35 -2.35
C CYS A 283 16.91 -18.32 -1.23
N SER A 284 17.09 -18.77 0.01
CA SER A 284 17.35 -17.87 1.15
C SER A 284 18.59 -17.01 0.91
N THR A 285 19.66 -17.60 0.37
CA THR A 285 20.89 -16.87 0.03
C THR A 285 20.65 -15.82 -1.05
N ALA A 286 19.92 -16.16 -2.12
CA ALA A 286 19.60 -15.23 -3.20
C ALA A 286 18.69 -14.08 -2.74
N VAL A 287 17.70 -14.36 -1.89
CA VAL A 287 16.83 -13.34 -1.28
C VAL A 287 17.62 -12.42 -0.34
N ARG A 288 18.52 -12.95 0.50
CA ARG A 288 19.36 -12.14 1.40
C ARG A 288 20.21 -11.11 0.65
N LYS A 289 20.67 -11.43 -0.57
CA LYS A 289 21.42 -10.48 -1.42
C LYS A 289 20.61 -9.23 -1.80
N LEU A 290 19.28 -9.25 -1.67
CA LEU A 290 18.44 -8.06 -1.93
C LEU A 290 18.54 -7.01 -0.83
N PHE A 291 19.03 -7.37 0.36
CA PHE A 291 19.07 -6.50 1.53
C PHE A 291 20.51 -6.10 1.82
N ASN A 292 20.80 -4.79 1.78
CA ASN A 292 22.08 -4.29 2.24
C ASN A 292 22.02 -4.05 3.75
N SER A 293 22.79 -4.80 4.54
CA SER A 293 22.86 -4.66 6.00
C SER A 293 23.80 -3.55 6.48
N SER A 294 24.40 -2.77 5.58
CA SER A 294 25.24 -1.63 5.95
C SER A 294 24.42 -0.59 6.73
N CYS A 295 24.93 -0.18 7.89
CA CYS A 295 24.35 0.85 8.74
C CYS A 295 25.44 1.82 9.20
N GLY A 296 25.09 3.10 9.37
CA GLY A 296 26.04 4.10 9.88
C GLY A 296 26.50 3.79 11.30
N VAL A 297 27.72 4.22 11.64
CA VAL A 297 28.26 4.07 13.01
C VAL A 297 27.33 4.76 14.01
N HIS A 298 27.03 4.09 15.13
CA HIS A 298 26.11 4.56 16.18
C HIS A 298 24.66 4.80 15.74
N ARG A 299 24.19 4.14 14.66
CA ARG A 299 22.78 4.15 14.27
C ARG A 299 22.15 2.77 14.41
N THR A 300 20.85 2.75 14.64
CA THR A 300 20.02 1.56 14.47
C THR A 300 19.34 1.63 13.11
N CYS A 301 19.47 0.58 12.30
CA CYS A 301 18.90 0.53 10.96
C CYS A 301 18.08 -0.74 10.76
N GLY A 302 17.07 -0.66 9.88
CA GLY A 302 16.45 -1.85 9.29
C GLY A 302 17.39 -2.46 8.25
N PHE A 303 17.28 -2.00 7.00
CA PHE A 303 18.23 -2.32 5.93
C PHE A 303 18.41 -1.11 5.00
N ASN A 304 19.37 -1.20 4.07
CA ASN A 304 19.77 -0.14 3.13
C ASN A 304 20.19 1.17 3.83
N GLY A 305 20.78 1.09 5.02
CA GLY A 305 21.18 2.26 5.81
C GLY A 305 20.02 3.11 6.33
N VAL A 306 18.78 2.63 6.23
CA VAL A 306 17.58 3.33 6.71
C VAL A 306 17.48 3.23 8.22
N TYR A 307 17.39 4.38 8.89
CA TYR A 307 17.17 4.46 10.33
C TYR A 307 15.89 3.73 10.75
N GLN A 308 15.99 2.94 11.82
CA GLN A 308 14.87 2.29 12.46
C GLN A 308 15.13 2.21 13.97
N PRO A 309 14.26 2.73 14.84
CA PRO A 309 14.40 2.54 16.28
C PRO A 309 14.19 1.05 16.64
N PRO A 310 14.64 0.59 17.82
CA PRO A 310 14.35 -0.76 18.29
C PRO A 310 12.86 -1.07 18.24
N VAL A 311 12.49 -2.20 17.62
CA VAL A 311 11.10 -2.65 17.58
C VAL A 311 10.62 -3.00 18.98
N ARG A 312 9.36 -2.68 19.28
CA ARG A 312 8.71 -2.94 20.57
C ARG A 312 7.24 -3.27 20.34
N GLY A 313 6.67 -4.05 21.26
CA GLY A 313 5.25 -4.35 21.28
C GLY A 313 4.86 -5.45 20.30
N GLN A 314 3.55 -5.67 20.20
CA GLN A 314 2.99 -6.61 19.23
C GLN A 314 2.81 -5.94 17.87
N PHE A 315 2.86 -6.72 16.80
CA PHE A 315 2.64 -6.24 15.44
C PHE A 315 1.51 -7.01 14.77
N PHE A 316 0.68 -6.30 14.04
CA PHE A 316 -0.27 -6.89 13.10
C PHE A 316 0.34 -6.88 11.69
N VAL A 317 0.26 -8.01 10.99
CA VAL A 317 0.78 -8.15 9.63
C VAL A 317 -0.38 -8.21 8.64
N ARG A 318 -0.38 -7.30 7.66
CA ARG A 318 -1.38 -7.17 6.60
C ARG A 318 -0.71 -7.01 5.22
N SER A 319 -1.55 -7.05 4.19
CA SER A 319 -1.22 -6.84 2.77
C SER A 319 -2.36 -6.12 2.06
#